data_AF-A0A961MM86-F1
#
_entry.id   AF-A0A961MM86-F1
#
_cell.length_a   1.000
_cell.length_b   1.000
_cell.length_c   1.000
_cell.angle_alpha   90.00
_cell.angle_beta   90.00
_cell.angle_gamma   90.00
#
_symmetry.space_group_name_H-M   'P 1'
#
loop_
_entity.id
_entity.type
_entity.pdbx_description
1 polymer ?
#
loop_
_entity_poly.entity_id
_entity_poly.type
_entity_poly.pdbx_seq_one_letter_code
_entity_poly.pdbx_strand_id
1 'polypeptide(L)' 'MTRTLRAAIAAVALAASGPALALNICVEGAYPPFSETAVDGSIVGFDVDIANALCAEIGEECALVKVDW' A
#
# COMPACT_ATOMS: atom_id res chain seq x y z
N MET A 1 -2.13 45.67 7.69
CA MET A 1 -3.01 44.67 7.04
C MET A 1 -2.28 43.49 6.40
N THR A 2 -0.97 43.31 6.60
CA THR A 2 -0.17 42.24 5.94
C THR A 2 0.21 41.05 6.82
N ARG A 3 -0.09 41.07 8.13
CA ARG A 3 0.30 40.00 9.08
C ARG A 3 -0.73 38.87 9.22
N THR A 4 -1.99 39.13 8.90
CA THR A 4 -3.08 38.15 9.04
C THR A 4 -3.20 37.17 7.87
N LEU A 5 -2.54 37.42 6.73
CA LEU A 5 -2.66 36.58 5.54
C LEU A 5 -1.83 35.28 5.61
N ARG A 6 -0.88 35.16 6.56
CA ARG A 6 -0.02 33.97 6.68
C ARG A 6 -0.69 32.77 7.36
N ALA A 7 -1.76 32.99 8.13
CA ALA A 7 -2.40 31.93 8.90
C ALA A 7 -3.37 31.06 8.07
N ALA A 8 -3.80 31.53 6.89
CA ALA A 8 -4.82 30.83 6.09
C ALA A 8 -4.26 29.67 5.24
N ILE A 9 -2.96 29.63 4.96
CA ILE A 9 -2.35 28.61 4.08
C ILE A 9 -2.14 27.27 4.80
N ALA A 10 -2.01 27.26 6.14
CA ALA A 10 -1.76 26.04 6.90
C ALA A 10 -3.00 25.13 7.07
N ALA A 11 -4.22 25.68 6.95
CA ALA A 11 -5.45 24.92 7.19
C ALA A 11 -5.89 24.03 6.02
N VAL A 12 -5.40 24.26 4.81
CA VAL A 12 -5.80 23.49 3.61
C VAL A 12 -5.01 22.17 3.48
N ALA A 13 -3.82 22.07 4.10
CA ALA A 13 -2.98 20.88 4.01
C ALA A 13 -3.53 19.67 4.78
N LEU A 14 -4.39 19.88 5.78
CA LEU A 14 -4.94 18.80 6.62
C LEU A 14 -6.18 18.10 6.03
N ALA A 15 -6.75 18.62 4.93
CA ALA A 15 -7.99 18.10 4.36
C ALA A 15 -7.77 17.12 3.19
N ALA A 16 -6.51 16.85 2.82
CA ALA A 16 -6.17 16.05 1.63
C ALA A 16 -5.96 14.54 1.92
N SER A 17 -5.92 14.12 3.18
CA SER A 17 -5.83 12.70 3.54
C SER A 17 -7.23 12.09 3.60
N GLY A 18 -7.61 11.34 2.57
CA GLY A 18 -8.79 10.47 2.60
C GLY A 18 -8.63 9.34 3.63
N PRO A 19 -9.71 8.60 3.95
CA PRO A 19 -9.60 7.43 4.81
C PRO A 19 -8.69 6.39 4.16
N ALA A 20 -7.79 5.80 4.95
CA ALA A 20 -6.90 4.73 4.49
C ALA A 20 -7.71 3.60 3.84
N LEU A 21 -7.27 3.16 2.68
CA LEU A 21 -7.89 2.06 1.97
C LEU A 21 -7.35 0.76 2.57
N ALA A 22 -8.19 -0.01 3.25
CA ALA A 22 -7.81 -1.32 3.77
C ALA A 22 -7.63 -2.32 2.60
N LEU A 23 -6.47 -2.31 1.96
CA LEU A 23 -6.19 -3.08 0.75
C LEU A 23 -5.62 -4.46 1.09
N ASN A 24 -6.32 -5.50 0.64
CA ASN A 24 -5.84 -6.88 0.68
C ASN A 24 -5.49 -7.32 -0.74
N ILE A 25 -4.25 -7.77 -0.94
CA ILE A 25 -3.79 -8.35 -2.20
C ILE A 25 -3.72 -9.87 -2.02
N CYS A 26 -4.60 -10.56 -2.74
CA CYS A 26 -4.69 -12.02 -2.68
C CYS A 26 -3.68 -12.66 -3.63
N VAL A 27 -2.89 -13.61 -3.12
CA VAL A 27 -1.87 -14.35 -3.88
C VAL A 27 -1.90 -15.84 -3.52
N GLU A 28 -1.48 -16.70 -4.43
CA GLU A 28 -1.56 -18.16 -4.26
C GLU A 28 -0.43 -18.71 -3.37
N GLY A 29 0.81 -18.29 -3.63
CA GLY A 29 1.98 -18.77 -2.90
C GLY A 29 2.43 -20.19 -3.28
N ALA A 30 1.90 -20.77 -4.36
CA ALA A 30 2.28 -22.07 -4.91
C ALA A 30 2.67 -22.02 -6.41
N TYR A 31 2.95 -20.82 -6.93
CA TYR A 31 3.24 -20.61 -8.34
C TYR A 31 4.53 -19.78 -8.59
N PRO A 32 5.73 -20.39 -8.43
CA PRO A 32 6.99 -19.74 -8.75
C PRO A 32 7.12 -19.42 -10.26
N PRO A 33 7.77 -18.30 -10.64
CA PRO A 33 8.42 -17.30 -9.78
C PRO A 33 7.47 -16.15 -9.37
N PHE A 34 6.16 -16.31 -9.55
CA PHE A 34 5.18 -15.22 -9.39
C PHE A 34 4.71 -15.05 -7.94
N SER A 35 4.32 -16.16 -7.29
CA SER A 35 4.03 -16.18 -5.85
C SER A 35 4.44 -17.52 -5.25
N GLU A 36 5.33 -17.51 -4.28
CA GLU A 36 5.88 -18.70 -3.61
C GLU A 36 5.92 -18.49 -2.10
N THR A 37 5.52 -19.51 -1.36
CA THR A 37 5.66 -19.53 0.11
C THR A 37 7.10 -19.90 0.46
N ALA A 38 7.86 -18.96 1.04
CA ALA A 38 9.21 -19.19 1.51
C ALA A 38 9.23 -20.08 2.77
N VAL A 39 10.44 -20.52 3.17
CA VAL A 39 10.63 -21.41 4.32
C VAL A 39 10.14 -20.81 5.64
N ASP A 40 10.21 -19.48 5.77
CA ASP A 40 9.73 -18.73 6.93
C ASP A 40 8.22 -18.45 6.92
N GLY A 41 7.51 -18.89 5.87
CA GLY A 41 6.08 -18.71 5.69
C GLY A 41 5.69 -17.38 5.03
N SER A 42 6.65 -16.52 4.69
CA SER A 42 6.37 -15.32 3.87
C SER A 42 6.02 -15.71 2.44
N ILE A 43 5.25 -14.86 1.74
CA ILE A 43 5.04 -15.02 0.29
C ILE A 43 5.96 -14.06 -0.44
N VAL A 44 6.69 -14.59 -1.42
CA VAL A 44 7.65 -13.86 -2.25
C VAL A 44 7.38 -14.13 -3.73
N GLY A 45 7.97 -13.33 -4.62
CA GLY A 45 7.89 -13.54 -6.07
C GLY A 45 7.50 -12.27 -6.83
N PHE A 46 7.43 -12.37 -8.15
CA PHE A 46 7.16 -11.23 -9.03
C PHE A 46 5.85 -10.50 -8.70
N ASP A 47 4.77 -11.23 -8.42
CA ASP A 47 3.47 -10.61 -8.10
C ASP A 47 3.51 -9.89 -6.75
N VAL A 48 4.30 -10.41 -5.80
CA VAL A 48 4.54 -9.76 -4.50
C VAL A 48 5.34 -8.47 -4.67
N ASP A 49 6.36 -8.47 -5.51
CA ASP A 49 7.17 -7.28 -5.79
C ASP A 49 6.32 -6.18 -6.44
N ILE A 50 5.47 -6.54 -7.40
CA ILE A 50 4.54 -5.61 -8.05
C ILE A 50 3.49 -5.09 -7.05
N ALA A 51 2.94 -5.95 -6.20
CA ALA A 51 1.98 -5.54 -5.17
C ALA A 51 2.59 -4.49 -4.23
N ASN A 52 3.79 -4.77 -3.71
CA ASN A 52 4.49 -3.85 -2.82
C ASN A 52 4.81 -2.51 -3.51
N ALA A 53 5.28 -2.55 -4.76
CA ALA A 53 5.58 -1.36 -5.53
C ALA A 53 4.33 -0.51 -5.81
N LEU A 54 3.21 -1.15 -6.14
CA LEU A 54 1.94 -0.47 -6.38
C LEU A 54 1.44 0.21 -5.11
N CYS A 55 1.48 -0.48 -3.97
CA CYS A 55 1.04 0.06 -2.67
C CYS A 55 1.89 1.26 -2.24
N ALA A 56 3.20 1.21 -2.49
CA ALA A 56 4.09 2.35 -2.28
C ALA A 56 3.74 3.54 -3.20
N GLU A 57 3.44 3.30 -4.48
CA GLU A 57 3.10 4.36 -5.44
C GLU A 57 1.77 5.06 -5.09
N ILE A 58 0.77 4.31 -4.64
CA ILE A 58 -0.53 4.89 -4.24
C ILE A 58 -0.52 5.46 -2.82
N GLY A 59 0.54 5.24 -2.05
CA GLY A 59 0.69 5.74 -0.69
C GLY A 59 -0.22 5.04 0.33
N GLU A 60 -0.54 3.77 0.12
CA GLU A 60 -1.42 2.97 0.99
C GLU A 60 -0.67 1.77 1.59
N GLU A 61 -1.07 1.35 2.78
CA GLU A 61 -0.64 0.07 3.34
C GLU A 61 -1.46 -1.07 2.75
N CYS A 62 -0.78 -2.14 2.35
CA CYS A 62 -1.42 -3.34 1.81
C CYS A 62 -1.05 -4.58 2.60
N ALA A 63 -2.03 -5.47 2.80
CA ALA A 63 -1.81 -6.79 3.35
C ALA A 63 -1.76 -7.84 2.24
N LEU A 64 -0.73 -8.68 2.23
CA LEU A 64 -0.68 -9.87 1.39
C LEU A 64 -1.48 -11.00 2.05
N VAL A 65 -2.43 -11.56 1.32
CA VAL A 65 -3.29 -12.64 1.80
C VAL A 65 -3.09 -13.87 0.92
N LYS A 66 -2.67 -14.97 1.54
CA LYS A 66 -2.62 -16.26 0.84
C LYS A 66 -4.04 -16.78 0.61
N VAL A 67 -4.37 -17.15 -0.62
CA VAL A 67 -5.64 -17.79 -1.00
C VAL A 67 -5.40 -18.99 -1.91
N ASP A 68 -6.26 -20.00 -1.80
CA ASP A 68 -6.25 -21.15 -2.70
C ASP A 68 -7.17 -20.88 -3.93
N TRP A 69 -6.88 -21.53 -5.07
CA TRP A 69 -7.71 -21.47 -6.29
C TRP A 69 -8.96 -22.35 -6.22
#